data_AF-A0A840QJB2-F1
#
_entry.id   AF-A0A840QJB2-F1
#
_cell.length_a   1.000
_cell.length_b   1.000
_cell.length_c   1.000
_cell.angle_alpha   90.00
_cell.angle_beta   90.00
_cell.angle_gamma   90.00
#
_symmetry.space_group_name_H-M   'P 1'
#
loop_
_entity.id
_entity.type
_entity.pdbx_description
1 polymer ?
#
loop_
_entity_poly.entity_id
_entity_poly.type
_entity_poly.pdbx_seq_one_letter_code
_entity_poly.pdbx_strand_id
1 'polypeptide(L)'
;MKKLTKTERCKLHTVLVSSHVLLTVREALAVAPGITAVRASALRHSRTDAFGEHAVDVVMAARFDRARLAAVRWDSTEANIIVQEAATGLVVNLKRTTHSYTARSNAA
;
A
#
# COMPACT_ATOMS: atom_id res chain seq x y z
N MET A 1 -5.50 19.45 19.39
CA MET A 1 -5.59 18.64 18.16
C MET A 1 -7.00 18.74 17.60
N LYS A 2 -7.17 19.13 16.32
CA LYS A 2 -8.49 19.22 15.68
C LYS A 2 -9.08 17.81 15.51
N LYS A 3 -10.35 17.59 15.91
CA LYS A 3 -11.03 16.30 15.67
C LYS A 3 -11.30 16.16 14.17
N LEU A 4 -10.59 15.26 13.51
CA LEU A 4 -10.85 14.90 12.12
C LEU A 4 -12.15 14.10 12.03
N THR A 5 -12.97 14.39 11.03
CA THR A 5 -14.11 13.57 10.62
C THR A 5 -13.64 12.20 10.10
N LYS A 6 -14.57 11.25 9.94
CA LYS A 6 -14.26 9.93 9.38
C LYS A 6 -13.63 10.03 7.99
N THR A 7 -14.16 10.92 7.14
CA THR A 7 -13.67 11.13 5.77
C THR A 7 -12.25 11.69 5.78
N GLU A 8 -11.98 12.69 6.62
CA GLU A 8 -10.63 13.27 6.73
C GLU A 8 -9.62 12.25 7.25
N ARG A 9 -9.99 11.43 8.24
CA ARG A 9 -9.13 10.33 8.72
C ARG A 9 -8.85 9.30 7.63
N CYS A 10 -9.84 8.97 6.81
CA CYS A 10 -9.66 8.04 5.70
C CYS A 10 -8.69 8.60 4.66
N LYS A 11 -8.88 9.87 4.26
CA LYS A 11 -7.97 10.57 3.33
C LYS A 11 -6.55 10.61 3.87
N LEU A 12 -6.38 11.02 5.12
CA LEU A 12 -5.07 11.07 5.78
C LEU A 12 -4.41 9.69 5.81
N HIS A 13 -5.15 8.65 6.19
CA HIS A 13 -4.63 7.28 6.21
C HIS A 13 -4.16 6.82 4.83
N THR A 14 -4.93 7.09 3.77
CA THR A 14 -4.52 6.77 2.39
C THR A 14 -3.22 7.46 2.02
N VAL A 15 -3.09 8.77 2.28
CA VAL A 15 -1.86 9.53 1.99
C VAL A 15 -0.68 8.96 2.78
N LEU A 16 -0.86 8.65 4.07
CA LEU A 16 0.21 8.11 4.91
C LEU A 16 0.70 6.74 4.43
N VAL A 17 -0.21 5.81 4.15
CA VAL A 17 0.16 4.47 3.64
C VAL A 17 0.85 4.59 2.28
N SER A 18 0.31 5.39 1.37
CA SER A 18 0.94 5.65 0.07
C SER A 18 2.34 6.24 0.21
N SER A 19 2.52 7.20 1.13
CA SER A 19 3.82 7.85 1.37
C SER A 19 4.85 6.84 1.86
N HIS A 20 4.48 6.00 2.82
CA HIS A 20 5.38 4.99 3.36
C HIS A 20 5.77 3.94 2.31
N VAL A 21 4.81 3.46 1.53
CA VAL A 21 5.08 2.52 0.42
C VAL A 21 6.03 3.13 -0.60
N LEU A 22 5.79 4.37 -1.04
CA LEU A 22 6.66 5.04 -2.01
C LEU A 22 8.06 5.29 -1.46
N LEU A 23 8.20 5.62 -0.17
CA LEU A 23 9.50 5.75 0.48
C LEU A 23 10.27 4.42 0.43
N THR A 24 9.66 3.32 0.88
CA THR A 24 10.28 1.99 0.86
C THR A 24 10.67 1.57 -0.56
N VAL A 25 9.82 1.85 -1.56
CA VAL A 25 10.11 1.53 -2.96
C VAL A 25 11.29 2.34 -3.49
N ARG A 26 11.36 3.65 -3.18
CA ARG A 26 12.48 4.50 -3.59
C ARG A 26 13.79 4.08 -2.93
N GLU A 27 13.76 3.73 -1.65
CA GLU A 27 14.92 3.19 -0.93
C GLU A 27 15.39 1.88 -1.57
N ALA A 28 14.49 0.93 -1.82
CA ALA A 28 14.81 -0.33 -2.49
C ALA A 28 15.47 -0.11 -3.88
N LEU A 29 14.94 0.83 -4.67
CA LEU A 29 15.51 1.19 -5.97
C LEU A 29 16.86 1.91 -5.86
N ALA A 30 17.10 2.66 -4.78
CA ALA A 30 18.35 3.35 -4.53
C ALA A 30 19.46 2.38 -4.08
N VAL A 31 19.15 1.44 -3.19
CA VAL A 31 20.12 0.46 -2.67
C VAL A 31 20.47 -0.63 -3.69
N ALA A 32 19.59 -0.91 -4.65
CA ALA A 32 19.82 -1.91 -5.69
C ALA A 32 19.63 -1.32 -7.10
N PRO A 33 20.65 -0.68 -7.70
CA PRO A 33 20.55 -0.01 -9.00
C PRO A 33 20.12 -0.93 -10.15
N GLY A 34 20.45 -2.23 -10.06
CA GLY A 34 20.14 -3.23 -11.09
C GLY A 34 18.68 -3.68 -11.15
N ILE A 35 17.86 -3.43 -10.12
CA ILE A 35 16.45 -3.82 -10.16
C ILE A 35 15.65 -2.77 -10.96
N THR A 36 14.79 -3.23 -11.86
CA THR A 36 13.96 -2.38 -12.71
C THR A 36 12.56 -2.18 -12.15
N ALA A 37 12.21 -2.93 -11.10
CA ALA A 37 10.87 -2.98 -10.53
C ALA A 37 10.87 -3.38 -9.06
N VAL A 38 9.86 -2.90 -8.32
CA VAL A 38 9.60 -3.29 -6.93
C VAL A 38 8.13 -3.67 -6.76
N ARG A 39 7.87 -4.77 -6.05
CA ARG A 39 6.54 -5.09 -5.52
C ARG A 39 6.54 -4.82 -4.02
N ALA A 40 5.59 -4.04 -3.55
CA ALA A 40 5.48 -3.65 -2.15
C ALA A 40 4.06 -3.92 -1.64
N SER A 41 3.97 -4.40 -0.41
CA SER A 41 2.71 -4.65 0.28
C SER A 41 2.69 -3.94 1.62
N ALA A 42 1.66 -3.13 1.87
CA ALA A 42 1.37 -2.57 3.18
C ALA A 42 0.38 -3.47 3.90
N LEU A 43 0.80 -3.99 5.05
CA LEU A 43 0.01 -4.90 5.88
C LEU A 43 -0.46 -4.18 7.14
N ARG A 44 -1.60 -4.60 7.67
CA ARG A 44 -2.11 -4.15 8.97
C ARG A 44 -2.48 -5.36 9.80
N HIS A 45 -2.00 -5.41 11.04
CA HIS A 45 -2.53 -6.34 12.02
C HIS A 45 -4.01 -6.03 12.26
N SER A 46 -4.88 -6.98 11.94
CA SER A 46 -6.30 -6.86 12.22
C SER A 46 -6.63 -7.48 13.57
N ARG A 47 -7.91 -7.43 13.96
CA ARG A 47 -8.34 -7.92 15.27
C ARG A 47 -8.12 -9.42 15.32
N THR A 48 -7.62 -9.93 16.45
CA THR A 48 -7.64 -11.35 16.75
C THR A 48 -9.07 -11.87 16.59
N ASP A 49 -9.24 -12.94 15.81
CA ASP A 49 -10.55 -13.51 15.57
C ASP A 49 -11.10 -14.22 16.83
N ALA A 50 -12.31 -14.78 16.72
CA ALA A 50 -12.94 -15.48 17.83
C ALA A 50 -12.19 -16.76 18.26
N PHE A 51 -11.23 -17.23 17.46
CA PHE A 51 -10.46 -18.45 17.68
C PHE A 51 -9.05 -18.17 18.23
N GLY A 52 -8.69 -16.89 18.40
CA GLY A 52 -7.36 -16.51 18.90
C GLY A 52 -6.33 -16.28 17.79
N GLU A 53 -6.72 -16.38 16.52
CA GLU A 53 -5.80 -16.22 15.40
C GLU A 53 -5.58 -14.74 15.06
N HIS A 54 -4.31 -14.38 14.84
CA HIS A 54 -3.94 -13.04 14.40
C HIS A 54 -4.16 -12.90 12.89
N ALA A 55 -5.23 -12.21 12.51
CA ALA A 55 -5.46 -11.88 11.12
C ALA A 55 -4.55 -10.71 10.66
N VAL A 56 -4.04 -10.81 9.43
CA VAL A 56 -3.25 -9.77 8.76
C VAL A 56 -4.02 -9.34 7.51
N ASP A 57 -4.36 -8.05 7.45
CA ASP A 57 -5.04 -7.48 6.28
C ASP A 57 -4.02 -6.85 5.34
N VAL A 58 -4.12 -7.15 4.05
CA VAL A 58 -3.44 -6.38 3.00
C VAL A 58 -4.19 -5.06 2.82
N VAL A 59 -3.55 -3.96 3.17
CA VAL A 59 -4.08 -2.59 2.98
C VAL A 59 -3.85 -2.15 1.54
N MET A 60 -2.66 -2.43 1.02
CA MET A 60 -2.22 -2.10 -0.33
C MET A 60 -1.21 -3.14 -0.80
N ALA A 61 -1.31 -3.55 -2.05
CA ALA A 61 -0.23 -4.22 -2.78
C ALA A 61 -0.04 -3.47 -4.10
N ALA A 62 1.19 -3.11 -4.42
CA ALA A 62 1.52 -2.32 -5.58
C ALA A 62 2.81 -2.81 -6.24
N ARG A 63 2.83 -2.77 -7.57
CA ARG A 63 4.04 -2.95 -8.37
C ARG A 63 4.43 -1.62 -9.01
N PHE A 64 5.70 -1.25 -8.90
CA PHE A 64 6.26 -0.03 -9.49
C PHE A 64 7.44 -0.33 -10.41
N ASP A 65 7.48 0.33 -11.56
CA ASP A 65 8.61 0.32 -12.48
C ASP A 65 9.53 1.51 -12.25
N ARG A 66 10.84 1.29 -12.25
CA ARG A 66 11.87 2.32 -12.06
C ARG A 66 11.69 3.47 -13.05
N ALA A 67 11.53 3.16 -14.34
CA ALA A 67 11.40 4.16 -15.39
C ALA A 67 10.16 5.04 -15.20
N ARG A 68 9.04 4.47 -14.74
CA ARG A 68 7.81 5.21 -14.50
C ARG A 68 7.90 6.10 -13.26
N LEU A 69 8.52 5.60 -12.18
CA LEU A 69 8.78 6.40 -10.98
C LEU A 69 9.78 7.55 -11.22
N ALA A 70 10.73 7.36 -12.14
CA ALA A 70 11.67 8.42 -12.52
C ALA A 70 10.98 9.61 -13.20
N ALA A 71 9.82 9.41 -13.83
CA ALA A 71 9.04 10.46 -14.50
C ALA A 71 8.05 11.20 -13.57
N VAL A 72 7.94 10.79 -12.31
CA VAL A 72 6.99 11.38 -11.34
C VAL A 72 7.42 12.78 -10.92
N ARG A 73 6.46 13.71 -10.82
CA ARG A 73 6.66 15.05 -10.28
C ARG A 73 6.43 15.08 -8.77
N TRP A 74 7.45 14.70 -8.00
CA TRP A 74 7.35 14.47 -6.56
C TRP A 74 6.93 15.69 -5.73
N ASP A 75 7.37 16.89 -6.11
CA ASP A 75 7.14 18.11 -5.33
C ASP A 75 5.72 18.68 -5.50
N SER A 76 4.98 18.23 -6.52
CA SER A 76 3.67 18.78 -6.90
C SER A 76 2.52 17.78 -6.83
N THR A 77 2.79 16.52 -6.48
CA THR A 77 1.81 15.44 -6.58
C THR A 77 1.73 14.68 -5.26
N GLU A 78 0.52 14.54 -4.73
CA GLU A 78 0.30 13.79 -3.49
C GLU A 78 0.61 12.29 -3.68
N ALA A 79 1.12 11.65 -2.63
CA ALA A 79 1.56 10.26 -2.66
C ALA A 79 0.48 9.27 -3.13
N ASN A 80 -0.78 9.48 -2.73
CA ASN A 80 -1.90 8.64 -3.16
C ASN A 80 -2.17 8.73 -4.67
N ILE A 81 -1.98 9.92 -5.26
CA ILE A 81 -2.10 10.11 -6.70
C ILE A 81 -0.93 9.42 -7.40
N ILE A 82 0.30 9.61 -6.91
CA ILE A 82 1.48 8.92 -7.44
C ILE A 82 1.29 7.39 -7.41
N VAL A 83 0.78 6.81 -6.32
CA VAL A 83 0.51 5.36 -6.27
C VAL A 83 -0.49 4.93 -7.34
N GLN A 84 -1.60 5.66 -7.51
CA GLN A 84 -2.62 5.35 -8.50
C GLN A 84 -2.09 5.46 -9.94
N GLU A 85 -1.28 6.48 -10.21
CA GLU A 85 -0.80 6.79 -11.56
C GLU A 85 0.56 6.17 -11.91
N ALA A 86 1.33 5.66 -10.95
CA ALA A 86 2.64 5.07 -11.22
C ALA A 86 2.66 3.54 -11.09
N ALA A 87 1.71 2.95 -10.36
CA ALA A 87 1.66 1.50 -10.19
C ALA A 87 1.19 0.78 -11.47
N THR A 88 1.82 -0.36 -11.79
CA THR A 88 1.44 -1.26 -12.89
C THR A 88 0.65 -2.48 -12.44
N GLY A 89 0.54 -2.71 -11.12
CA GLY A 89 -0.35 -3.71 -10.53
C GLY A 89 -0.75 -3.25 -9.14
N LEU A 90 -1.92 -2.62 -9.03
CA LEU A 90 -2.41 -2.01 -7.79
C LEU A 90 -3.64 -2.75 -7.26
N VAL A 91 -3.54 -3.26 -6.04
CA VAL A 91 -4.64 -3.83 -5.27
C VAL A 91 -4.75 -3.01 -4.00
N VAL A 92 -5.90 -2.35 -3.81
CA VAL A 92 -6.16 -1.51 -2.63
C VAL A 92 -7.43 -1.95 -1.95
N ASN A 93 -7.37 -2.18 -0.63
CA ASN A 93 -8.55 -2.51 0.15
C ASN A 93 -9.17 -1.24 0.74
N LEU A 94 -9.92 -0.51 -0.10
CA LEU A 94 -10.51 0.80 0.24
C LEU A 94 -11.76 0.71 1.12
N LYS A 95 -12.43 -0.44 1.13
CA LYS A 95 -13.59 -0.70 1.99
C LYS A 95 -13.18 -1.73 3.04
N ARG A 96 -13.44 -1.47 4.32
CA ARG A 96 -13.65 -2.58 5.28
C ARG A 96 -14.90 -3.32 4.83
N THR A 97 -14.76 -4.22 3.88
CA THR A 97 -15.69 -5.31 3.73
C THR A 97 -15.19 -6.38 4.67
N THR A 98 -15.99 -6.73 5.68
CA THR A 98 -15.76 -7.83 6.63
C THR A 98 -15.85 -9.19 5.93
N HIS A 99 -15.22 -9.33 4.77
CA HIS A 99 -15.06 -10.61 4.09
C HIS A 99 -13.58 -10.94 4.16
N SER A 100 -13.25 -11.85 5.06
CA SER A 100 -11.96 -12.52 5.12
C SER A 100 -11.68 -13.14 3.75
N TYR A 101 -10.74 -12.57 3.01
CA TYR A 101 -10.17 -13.25 1.84
C TYR A 101 -9.16 -14.28 2.37
N THR A 102 -9.66 -15.46 2.69
CA THR A 102 -8.79 -16.61 2.98
C THR A 102 -8.23 -17.08 1.65
N ALA A 103 -6.99 -16.69 1.35
CA ALA A 103 -6.23 -17.33 0.29
C ALA A 103 -5.97 -18.78 0.73
N ARG A 104 -6.81 -19.72 0.28
CA ARG A 104 -6.51 -21.16 0.41
C ARG A 104 -5.35 -21.46 -0.54
N SER A 105 -4.18 -21.74 0.02
CA SER A 105 -3.16 -22.48 -0.69
C SER A 105 -3.66 -23.91 -0.86
N ASN A 106 -3.99 -24.30 -2.10
CA ASN A 106 -4.09 -25.71 -2.43
C ASN A 106 -2.66 -26.26 -2.44
N ALA A 107 -2.28 -26.92 -1.34
CA ALA A 107 -1.12 -27.78 -1.30
C ALA A 107 -1.60 -29.22 -1.52
N ALA A 108 -1.05 -29.82 -2.59
CA ALA A 108 -1.04 -31.23 -2.99
C ALA A 108 -2.38 -31.95 -3.17
#